data_AF-A0A2M7XRF7-F1
#
_entry.id   AF-A0A2M7XRF7-F1
#
_cell.length_a   1.000
_cell.length_b   1.000
_cell.length_c   1.000
_cell.angle_alpha   90.00
_cell.angle_beta   90.00
_cell.angle_gamma   90.00
#
_symmetry.space_group_name_H-M   'P 1'
#
loop_
_entity.id
_entity.type
_entity.pdbx_description
1 polymer ?
#
loop_
_entity_poly.entity_id
_entity_poly.type
_entity_poly.pdbx_seq_one_letter_code
_entity_poly.pdbx_strand_id
1 'polypeptide(L)'
;MKNSGHFLTGRNLLIISLSGLIIGLSGCAHLPFSKKQTKSPENLDPNERKIKRIAVAYRNLGTDEVKAFMPLEDFHAASTMKTPVMFQLFKMRDEGKLNLSDSVTVTNEFRSILDGSGYTLTVSPEDGDGLYLKLGRNVAIRDLIEK
;
A
#
# COMPACT_ATOMS: atom_id res chain seq x y z
N MET A 1 2.30 42.67 41.76
CA MET A 1 1.69 43.15 43.02
C MET A 1 0.33 42.48 43.16
N LYS A 2 0.16 41.64 44.21
CA LYS A 2 -1.06 41.21 44.94
C LYS A 2 -2.31 40.80 44.12
N ASN A 3 -3.08 39.76 44.43
CA ASN A 3 -3.22 38.82 45.55
C ASN A 3 -4.21 37.74 45.05
N SER A 4 -3.89 36.44 45.10
CA SER A 4 -4.31 35.48 46.14
C SER A 4 -5.83 35.27 46.32
N GLY A 5 -6.26 34.03 46.16
CA GLY A 5 -7.57 33.54 46.59
C GLY A 5 -7.67 32.02 46.45
N HIS A 6 -7.07 31.29 47.40
CA HIS A 6 -7.13 29.84 47.56
C HIS A 6 -8.13 29.53 48.68
N PHE A 7 -9.13 28.67 48.44
CA PHE A 7 -9.94 27.99 49.47
C PHE A 7 -10.69 26.82 48.78
N LEU A 8 -10.17 25.59 48.82
CA LEU A 8 -10.44 24.50 49.77
C LEU A 8 -11.89 24.00 49.84
N THR A 9 -12.00 22.67 50.03
CA THR A 9 -13.18 21.82 50.35
C THR A 9 -13.76 21.08 49.14
N GLY A 10 -13.89 19.76 49.06
CA GLY A 10 -13.52 18.63 49.92
C GLY A 10 -14.08 17.36 49.28
N ARG A 11 -13.25 16.31 49.25
CA ARG A 11 -13.55 14.85 49.22
C ARG A 11 -14.95 14.42 48.78
N ASN A 12 -15.03 13.63 47.70
CA ASN A 12 -15.67 12.31 47.76
C ASN A 12 -15.10 11.36 46.69
N LEU A 13 -14.20 10.53 47.18
CA LEU A 13 -13.68 9.29 46.61
C LEU A 13 -14.77 8.23 46.77
N LEU A 14 -15.35 7.74 45.67
CA LEU A 14 -16.21 6.56 45.67
C LEU A 14 -15.50 5.45 44.89
N ILE A 15 -14.72 4.67 45.64
CA ILE A 15 -14.26 3.33 45.24
C ILE A 15 -15.43 2.40 45.52
N ILE A 16 -16.18 2.01 44.50
CA ILE A 16 -17.09 0.86 44.59
C ILE A 16 -16.37 -0.33 43.97
N SER A 17 -15.73 -1.10 44.85
CA SER A 17 -15.37 -2.49 44.61
C SER A 17 -16.67 -3.29 44.45
N LEU A 18 -16.91 -3.84 43.25
CA LEU A 18 -17.83 -4.96 43.09
C LEU A 18 -17.10 -6.09 42.37
N SER A 19 -16.57 -6.98 43.21
CA SER A 19 -16.12 -8.31 42.89
C SER A 19 -17.18 -9.11 42.12
N GLY A 20 -16.75 -9.73 41.02
CA GLY A 20 -17.16 -11.09 40.66
C GLY A 20 -18.51 -11.27 39.99
N LEU A 21 -18.55 -11.15 38.66
CA LEU A 21 -19.41 -12.00 37.84
C LEU A 21 -18.61 -12.51 36.64
N ILE A 22 -17.88 -13.59 36.88
CA ILE A 22 -17.29 -14.44 35.84
C ILE A 22 -18.45 -15.25 35.26
N ILE A 23 -18.97 -14.83 34.11
CA ILE A 23 -19.70 -15.72 33.21
C ILE A 23 -18.76 -15.96 32.03
N GLY A 24 -18.16 -17.16 32.05
CA GLY A 24 -17.42 -17.70 30.93
C GLY A 24 -18.35 -18.10 29.77
N LEU A 25 -17.69 -18.47 28.66
CA LEU A 25 -18.20 -19.00 27.40
C LEU A 25 -18.57 -17.95 26.35
N SER A 26 -17.56 -17.46 25.64
CA SER A 26 -17.36 -17.92 24.26
C SER A 26 -15.95 -17.53 23.82
N GLY A 27 -15.13 -18.55 23.56
CA GLY A 27 -13.89 -18.34 22.85
C GLY A 27 -14.22 -17.73 21.50
N CYS A 28 -13.74 -16.51 21.24
CA CYS A 28 -13.37 -16.17 19.88
C CYS A 28 -12.22 -17.09 19.53
N ALA A 29 -12.56 -18.25 18.97
CA ALA A 29 -11.63 -19.05 18.23
C ALA A 29 -10.87 -18.10 17.32
N HIS A 30 -9.56 -18.03 17.54
CA HIS A 30 -8.61 -17.50 16.59
C HIS A 30 -8.87 -18.27 15.30
N LEU A 31 -9.68 -17.71 14.40
CA LEU A 31 -9.81 -18.26 13.06
C LEU A 31 -8.40 -18.19 12.49
N PRO A 32 -7.73 -19.31 12.20
CA PRO A 32 -6.51 -19.22 11.45
C PRO A 32 -6.91 -18.58 10.13
N PHE A 33 -6.37 -17.39 9.84
CA PHE A 33 -6.33 -16.89 8.48
C PHE A 33 -5.47 -17.88 7.71
N SER A 34 -6.12 -18.96 7.25
CA SER A 34 -5.55 -19.92 6.33
C SER A 34 -5.40 -19.17 5.03
N LYS A 35 -4.22 -18.56 4.87
CA LYS A 35 -3.72 -18.18 3.56
C LYS A 35 -3.67 -19.50 2.80
N LYS A 36 -4.73 -19.82 2.05
CA LYS A 36 -4.63 -20.84 1.00
C LYS A 36 -3.48 -20.34 0.14
N GLN A 37 -2.32 -20.99 0.30
CA GLN A 37 -1.24 -20.89 -0.65
C GLN A 37 -1.85 -21.40 -1.96
N THR A 38 -2.30 -20.47 -2.80
CA THR A 38 -2.55 -20.77 -4.19
C THR A 38 -1.22 -21.27 -4.73
N LYS A 39 -1.17 -22.57 -4.98
CA LYS A 39 -0.04 -23.26 -5.60
C LYS A 39 0.43 -22.44 -6.80
N SER A 40 1.74 -22.34 -6.97
CA SER A 40 2.38 -21.86 -8.20
C SER A 40 1.68 -22.52 -9.41
N PRO A 41 1.36 -21.78 -10.49
CA PRO A 41 0.59 -22.27 -11.62
C PRO A 41 1.35 -23.28 -12.51
N GLU A 42 2.42 -23.89 -12.01
CA GLU A 42 3.37 -24.71 -12.77
C GLU A 42 2.87 -26.12 -13.12
N ASN A 43 1.61 -26.46 -12.85
CA ASN A 43 0.99 -27.71 -13.29
C ASN A 43 -0.49 -27.50 -13.63
N LEU A 44 -0.76 -26.79 -14.73
CA LEU A 44 -2.09 -26.74 -15.33
C LEU A 44 -2.07 -27.52 -16.65
N ASP A 45 -3.03 -28.44 -16.81
CA ASP A 45 -3.27 -29.20 -18.04
C ASP A 45 -3.47 -28.23 -19.22
N PRO A 46 -2.75 -28.39 -20.34
CA PRO A 46 -2.89 -27.53 -21.52
C PRO A 46 -4.30 -27.50 -22.14
N ASN A 47 -5.21 -28.40 -21.73
CA ASN A 47 -6.61 -28.44 -22.18
C ASN A 47 -7.64 -27.83 -21.21
N GLU A 48 -7.22 -27.32 -20.04
CA GLU A 48 -8.14 -26.57 -19.19
C GLU A 48 -8.44 -25.21 -19.83
N ARG A 49 -9.72 -24.97 -20.16
CA ARG A 49 -10.19 -23.61 -20.48
C ARG A 49 -9.97 -22.73 -19.25
N LYS A 50 -8.86 -22.00 -19.23
CA LYS A 50 -8.54 -21.04 -18.18
C LYS A 50 -9.67 -20.01 -18.11
N ILE A 51 -10.53 -20.13 -17.10
CA ILE A 51 -11.60 -19.16 -16.85
C ILE A 51 -10.92 -17.83 -16.53
N LYS A 52 -11.05 -16.87 -17.45
CA LYS A 52 -10.55 -15.51 -17.24
C LYS A 52 -11.61 -14.75 -16.44
N ARG A 53 -11.25 -14.32 -15.23
CA ARG A 53 -12.05 -13.40 -14.43
C ARG A 53 -11.86 -11.99 -14.99
N ILE A 54 -12.95 -11.22 -15.10
CA ILE A 54 -12.95 -9.88 -15.71
C ILE A 54 -13.81 -8.97 -14.83
N ALA A 55 -13.27 -7.84 -14.40
CA ALA A 55 -14.03 -6.77 -13.76
C ALA A 55 -13.84 -5.46 -14.51
N VAL A 56 -14.85 -4.60 -14.49
CA VAL A 56 -14.82 -3.28 -15.13
C VAL A 56 -15.53 -2.26 -14.24
N ALA A 57 -14.93 -1.09 -14.07
CA ALA A 57 -15.58 0.05 -13.44
C ALA A 57 -15.47 1.28 -14.35
N TYR A 58 -16.57 2.01 -14.47
CA TYR A 58 -16.69 3.28 -15.17
C TYR A 58 -17.19 4.32 -14.17
N ARG A 59 -16.55 5.49 -14.15
CA ARG A 59 -17.01 6.67 -13.41
C ARG A 59 -17.03 7.87 -14.34
N ASN A 60 -18.17 8.54 -14.44
CA ASN A 60 -18.27 9.85 -15.06
C ASN A 60 -17.74 10.92 -14.10
N LEU A 61 -16.73 11.69 -14.52
CA LEU A 61 -16.10 12.70 -13.66
C LEU A 61 -16.90 14.01 -13.53
N GLY A 62 -17.90 14.24 -14.39
CA GLY A 62 -18.75 15.43 -14.36
C GLY A 62 -20.06 15.22 -13.60
N THR A 63 -20.61 14.00 -13.62
CA THR A 63 -21.90 13.66 -12.97
C THR A 63 -21.77 12.74 -11.76
N ASP A 64 -20.57 12.22 -11.50
CA ASP A 64 -20.31 11.16 -10.51
C ASP A 64 -21.07 9.85 -10.74
N GLU A 65 -21.69 9.65 -11.92
CA GLU A 65 -22.33 8.38 -12.28
C GLU A 65 -21.28 7.24 -12.29
N VAL A 66 -21.56 6.16 -11.57
CA VAL A 66 -20.72 4.95 -11.53
C VAL A 66 -21.47 3.75 -12.11
N LYS A 67 -20.82 3.02 -13.00
CA LYS A 67 -21.27 1.73 -13.53
C LYS A 67 -20.16 0.71 -13.34
N ALA A 68 -20.43 -0.41 -12.70
CA ALA A 68 -19.39 -1.41 -12.41
C ALA A 68 -19.90 -2.84 -12.49
N PHE A 69 -19.00 -3.74 -12.90
CA PHE A 69 -19.18 -5.18 -12.94
C PHE A 69 -18.05 -5.84 -12.15
N MET A 70 -18.42 -6.56 -11.09
CA MET A 70 -17.51 -7.22 -10.13
C MET A 70 -16.41 -6.28 -9.54
N PRO A 71 -16.76 -5.08 -9.02
CA PRO A 71 -15.77 -4.08 -8.59
C PRO A 71 -14.97 -4.41 -7.33
N LEU A 72 -15.39 -5.41 -6.55
CA LEU A 72 -14.76 -5.78 -5.27
C LEU A 72 -13.92 -7.06 -5.39
N GLU A 73 -13.71 -7.57 -6.60
CA GLU A 73 -12.88 -8.74 -6.83
C GLU A 73 -11.40 -8.36 -6.90
N ASP A 74 -10.54 -9.15 -6.27
CA ASP A 74 -9.09 -8.92 -6.25
C ASP A 74 -8.42 -9.37 -7.57
N PHE A 75 -7.67 -8.45 -8.17
CA PHE A 75 -6.87 -8.67 -9.37
C PHE A 75 -5.40 -8.32 -9.15
N HIS A 76 -4.52 -8.98 -9.91
CA HIS A 76 -3.13 -8.56 -10.02
C HIS A 76 -3.08 -7.19 -10.70
N ALA A 77 -2.64 -6.16 -9.98
CA ALA A 77 -2.62 -4.79 -10.47
C ALA A 77 -1.69 -4.58 -11.69
N ALA A 78 -0.61 -5.37 -11.81
CA ALA A 78 0.36 -5.26 -12.90
C ALA A 78 0.86 -3.80 -13.03
N SER A 79 1.04 -3.29 -14.25
CA SER A 79 1.48 -1.91 -14.46
C SER A 79 0.52 -0.84 -13.92
N THR A 80 -0.71 -1.17 -13.52
CA THR A 80 -1.58 -0.19 -12.84
C THR A 80 -1.04 0.24 -11.48
N MET A 81 -0.14 -0.54 -10.86
CA MET A 81 0.59 -0.16 -9.63
C MET A 81 1.43 1.12 -9.81
N LYS A 82 1.79 1.50 -11.03
CA LYS A 82 2.49 2.77 -11.28
C LYS A 82 1.62 3.98 -10.95
N THR A 83 0.30 3.88 -11.09
CA THR A 83 -0.63 4.99 -10.85
C THR A 83 -0.54 5.57 -9.43
N PRO A 84 -0.65 4.77 -8.34
CA PRO A 84 -0.47 5.30 -6.99
C PRO A 84 0.94 5.81 -6.71
N VAL A 85 1.97 5.24 -7.35
CA VAL A 85 3.35 5.76 -7.26
C VAL A 85 3.44 7.17 -7.86
N MET A 86 2.86 7.36 -9.05
CA MET A 86 2.79 8.66 -9.71
C MET A 86 2.00 9.68 -8.89
N PHE A 87 0.85 9.28 -8.33
CA PHE A 87 0.05 10.15 -7.46
C PHE A 87 0.86 10.63 -6.25
N GLN A 88 1.55 9.72 -5.56
CA GLN A 88 2.36 10.06 -4.41
C GLN A 88 3.52 11.01 -4.77
N LEU A 89 4.16 10.80 -5.92
CA LEU A 89 5.25 11.66 -6.39
C LEU A 89 4.79 13.10 -6.63
N PHE A 90 3.67 13.29 -7.33
CA PHE A 90 3.13 14.64 -7.57
C PHE A 90 2.62 15.30 -6.29
N LYS A 91 2.03 14.53 -5.37
CA LYS A 91 1.67 15.04 -4.03
C LYS A 91 2.90 15.55 -3.27
N MET A 92 4.02 14.83 -3.30
CA MET A 92 5.27 15.28 -2.66
C MET A 92 5.84 16.53 -3.30
N ARG A 93 5.74 16.66 -4.62
CA ARG A 93 6.09 17.88 -5.35
C ARG A 93 5.27 19.07 -4.86
N ASP A 94 3.96 18.92 -4.78
CA ASP A 94 3.04 19.99 -4.37
C ASP A 94 3.23 20.39 -2.90
N GLU A 95 3.65 19.44 -2.06
CA GLU A 95 4.05 19.68 -0.67
C GLU A 95 5.46 20.28 -0.53
N GLY A 96 6.20 20.49 -1.62
CA GLY A 96 7.57 21.02 -1.62
C GLY A 96 8.61 20.05 -1.05
N LYS A 97 8.28 18.76 -0.91
CA LYS A 97 9.17 17.72 -0.36
C LYS A 97 10.13 17.12 -1.39
N LEU A 98 9.86 17.36 -2.67
CA LEU A 98 10.60 16.80 -3.80
C LEU A 98 10.51 17.76 -4.98
N ASN A 99 11.61 17.97 -5.69
CA ASN A 99 11.58 18.65 -6.98
C ASN A 99 11.77 17.62 -8.10
N LEU A 100 10.96 17.70 -9.16
CA LEU A 100 11.06 16.76 -10.28
C LEU A 100 12.37 16.94 -11.08
N SER A 101 13.06 18.08 -10.93
CA SER A 101 14.41 18.28 -11.48
C SER A 101 15.52 17.67 -10.61
N ASP A 102 15.20 17.24 -9.38
CA ASP A 102 16.15 16.49 -8.56
C ASP A 102 16.53 15.20 -9.28
N SER A 103 17.74 14.71 -9.03
CA SER A 103 18.26 13.52 -9.66
C SER A 103 18.49 12.40 -8.65
N VAL A 104 18.23 11.17 -9.09
CA VAL A 104 18.53 9.95 -8.32
C VAL A 104 19.47 9.06 -9.12
N THR A 105 20.36 8.36 -8.43
CA THR A 105 21.23 7.36 -9.06
C THR A 105 20.41 6.14 -9.46
N VAL A 106 20.46 5.75 -10.73
CA VAL A 106 19.81 4.53 -11.20
C VAL A 106 20.63 3.32 -10.74
N THR A 107 20.02 2.45 -9.95
CA THR A 107 20.62 1.19 -9.45
C THR A 107 19.77 0.00 -9.88
N ASN A 108 20.39 -1.17 -10.00
CA ASN A 108 19.68 -2.44 -10.23
C ASN A 108 19.43 -3.20 -8.92
N GLU A 109 19.58 -2.53 -7.78
CA GLU A 109 19.44 -3.10 -6.46
C GLU A 109 18.46 -2.25 -5.66
N PHE A 110 17.49 -2.91 -5.04
CA PHE A 110 16.55 -2.26 -4.13
C PHE A 110 16.24 -3.16 -2.95
N ARG A 111 15.84 -2.53 -1.83
CA ARG A 111 15.35 -3.25 -0.65
C ARG A 111 13.84 -3.24 -0.65
N SER A 112 13.25 -4.40 -0.34
CA SER A 112 11.81 -4.51 -0.15
C SER A 112 11.35 -3.64 1.03
N ILE A 113 10.29 -2.88 0.81
CA ILE A 113 9.64 -2.10 1.87
C ILE A 113 8.82 -2.99 2.84
N LEU A 114 8.58 -4.26 2.49
CA LEU A 114 7.80 -5.19 3.29
C LEU A 114 8.65 -5.86 4.37
N ASP A 115 9.87 -6.27 4.03
CA ASP A 115 10.72 -7.12 4.88
C ASP A 115 12.22 -6.76 4.81
N GLY A 116 12.61 -5.76 4.02
CA GLY A 116 14.00 -5.31 3.89
C GLY A 116 14.91 -6.22 3.07
N SER A 117 14.39 -7.32 2.50
CA SER A 117 15.16 -8.23 1.66
C SER A 117 15.69 -7.52 0.41
N GLY A 118 16.88 -7.91 -0.04
CA GLY A 118 17.52 -7.35 -1.22
C GLY A 118 17.00 -8.00 -2.49
N TYR A 119 16.75 -7.18 -3.51
CA TYR A 119 16.34 -7.62 -4.84
C TYR A 119 17.27 -7.04 -5.90
N THR A 120 17.55 -7.87 -6.89
CA THR A 120 18.25 -7.51 -8.12
C THR A 120 17.46 -8.09 -9.29
N LEU A 121 17.31 -7.32 -10.36
CA LEU A 121 16.66 -7.82 -11.57
C LEU A 121 17.70 -8.42 -12.51
N THR A 122 17.44 -9.60 -13.05
CA THR A 122 18.22 -10.14 -14.17
C THR A 122 17.85 -9.35 -15.42
N VAL A 123 18.78 -8.58 -15.96
CA VAL A 123 18.51 -7.60 -17.00
C VAL A 123 19.49 -7.74 -18.15
N SER A 124 18.95 -7.77 -19.36
CA SER A 124 19.68 -7.67 -20.61
C SER A 124 19.65 -6.22 -21.11
N PRO A 125 20.68 -5.72 -21.81
CA PRO A 125 20.63 -4.40 -22.45
C PRO A 125 19.45 -4.23 -23.43
N GLU A 126 18.94 -5.34 -23.95
CA GLU A 126 17.80 -5.39 -24.87
C GLU A 126 16.43 -5.29 -24.16
N ASP A 127 16.41 -5.33 -22.82
CA ASP A 127 15.18 -5.34 -22.03
C ASP A 127 14.69 -3.90 -21.76
N GLY A 128 13.49 -3.58 -22.23
CA GLY A 128 12.71 -2.43 -21.77
C GLY A 128 12.94 -1.11 -22.52
N ASP A 129 12.95 -0.01 -21.75
CA ASP A 129 12.88 1.40 -22.16
C ASP A 129 14.26 2.11 -22.20
N GLY A 130 15.33 1.31 -22.15
CA GLY A 130 16.71 1.78 -22.10
C GLY A 130 17.15 2.39 -20.76
N LEU A 131 16.37 2.23 -19.67
CA LEU A 131 16.78 2.70 -18.34
C LEU A 131 18.06 2.02 -17.84
N TYR A 132 18.28 0.74 -18.21
CA TYR A 132 19.49 0.00 -17.82
C TYR A 132 20.78 0.58 -18.40
N LEU A 133 20.72 1.28 -19.54
CA LEU A 133 21.86 2.00 -20.09
C LEU A 133 22.30 3.18 -19.21
N LYS A 134 21.46 3.58 -18.24
CA LYS A 134 21.73 4.66 -17.29
C LYS A 134 22.17 4.18 -15.91
N LEU A 135 22.42 2.87 -15.71
CA LEU A 135 22.92 2.34 -14.43
C LEU A 135 24.17 3.10 -13.94
N GLY A 136 24.18 3.45 -12.65
CA GLY A 136 25.23 4.22 -12.01
C GLY A 136 25.21 5.73 -12.32
N ARG A 137 24.27 6.20 -13.15
CA ARG A 137 24.14 7.62 -13.49
C ARG A 137 23.01 8.27 -12.69
N ASN A 138 23.18 9.56 -12.42
CA ASN A 138 22.10 10.40 -11.90
C ASN A 138 21.13 10.75 -13.03
N VAL A 139 19.85 10.51 -12.80
CA VAL A 139 18.78 10.79 -13.76
C VAL A 139 17.72 11.63 -13.05
N ALA A 140 17.24 12.68 -13.73
CA ALA A 140 16.20 13.52 -13.18
C ALA A 140 14.94 12.69 -12.93
N ILE A 141 14.27 12.94 -11.81
CA ILE A 141 13.03 12.25 -11.45
C ILE A 141 11.98 12.40 -12.56
N ARG A 142 11.91 13.57 -13.19
CA ARG A 142 11.08 13.82 -14.37
C ARG A 142 11.31 12.81 -15.50
N ASP A 143 12.57 12.54 -15.84
CA ASP A 143 12.92 11.63 -16.93
C ASP A 143 12.55 10.18 -16.60
N LEU A 144 12.46 9.82 -15.31
CA LEU A 144 12.09 8.46 -14.88
C LEU A 144 10.59 8.19 -14.97
N ILE A 145 9.76 9.23 -14.96
CA ILE A 145 8.30 9.10 -14.94
C ILE A 145 7.63 9.38 -16.28
N GLU A 146 8.37 9.97 -17.21
CA GLU A 146 7.90 10.30 -18.57
C GLU A 146 8.30 9.22 -19.61
N LYS A 147 8.92 8.12 -19.16
CA LYS A 147 9.35 6.98 -19.98
C LYS A 147 8.36 5.82 -19.99
#